data_AF-A0A8C6QT37-F1
#
_entry.id   AF-A0A8C6QT37-F1
#
_cell.length_a   1.000
_cell.length_b   1.000
_cell.length_c   1.000
_cell.angle_alpha   90.00
_cell.angle_beta   90.00
_cell.angle_gamma   90.00
#
_symmetry.space_group_name_H-M   'P 1'
#
loop_
_entity.id
_entity.type
_entity.pdbx_description
1 polymer ?
#
loop_
_entity_poly.entity_id
_entity_poly.type
_entity_poly.pdbx_seq_one_letter_code
_entity_poly.pdbx_strand_id
1 'polypeptide(L)'
;MAEAEGESLESWLNKATNPSNRQEDWEYIIGFCDQINKELEGPQIAVRLLAHKIQSPQEWEAVQALTVLEACMKNCGRRFHNEVGKFRFLNELIKVVSPKVSW
;
A
#
# COMPACT_ATOMS: atom_id res chain seq x y z
N MET A 1 -17.46 -11.74 24.65
CA MET A 1 -17.53 -10.49 23.88
C MET A 1 -16.17 -10.33 23.26
N ALA A 2 -16.00 -10.68 21.98
CA ALA A 2 -14.72 -10.56 21.30
C ALA A 2 -14.45 -9.07 21.10
N GLU A 3 -13.43 -8.55 21.77
CA GLU A 3 -12.86 -7.25 21.43
C GLU A 3 -12.48 -7.31 19.95
N ALA A 4 -12.94 -6.33 19.18
CA ALA A 4 -12.46 -6.13 17.83
C ALA A 4 -10.97 -5.77 17.94
N GLU A 5 -10.10 -6.78 17.84
CA GLU A 5 -8.69 -6.58 17.54
C GLU A 5 -8.68 -5.72 16.26
N GLY A 6 -8.28 -4.45 16.40
CA GLY A 6 -8.28 -3.52 15.27
C GLY A 6 -7.50 -4.14 14.12
N GLU A 7 -8.12 -4.25 12.95
CA GLU A 7 -7.47 -4.84 11.79
C GLU A 7 -6.15 -4.11 11.50
N SER A 8 -5.05 -4.88 11.41
CA SER A 8 -3.73 -4.34 11.15
C SER A 8 -3.64 -3.75 9.74
N LEU A 9 -2.67 -2.85 9.52
CA LEU A 9 -2.36 -2.34 8.17
C LEU A 9 -2.12 -3.47 7.16
N GLU A 10 -1.51 -4.57 7.59
CA GLU A 10 -1.30 -5.74 6.75
C GLU A 10 -2.60 -6.46 6.39
N SER A 11 -3.54 -6.61 7.33
CA SER A 11 -4.87 -7.17 7.05
C SER A 11 -5.62 -6.33 6.01
N TRP A 12 -5.72 -5.02 6.25
CA TRP A 12 -6.39 -4.10 5.33
C TRP A 12 -5.80 -4.14 3.93
N LEU A 13 -4.47 -4.06 3.82
CA LEU A 13 -3.81 -4.07 2.51
C LEU A 13 -3.99 -5.43 1.80
N ASN A 14 -3.87 -6.54 2.51
CA ASN A 14 -4.06 -7.87 1.91
C ASN A 14 -5.47 -8.08 1.36
N LYS A 15 -6.50 -7.53 2.02
CA LYS A 15 -7.87 -7.55 1.50
C LYS A 15 -8.04 -6.62 0.31
N ALA A 16 -7.51 -5.40 0.38
CA ALA A 16 -7.58 -4.41 -0.69
C ALA A 16 -6.84 -4.85 -1.97
N THR A 17 -5.78 -5.65 -1.85
CA THR A 17 -4.96 -6.11 -3.00
C THR A 17 -5.07 -7.60 -3.27
N ASN A 18 -6.14 -8.27 -2.83
CA ASN A 18 -6.30 -9.70 -3.05
C ASN A 18 -6.41 -10.00 -4.57
N PRO A 19 -5.59 -10.91 -5.14
CA PRO A 19 -5.68 -11.28 -6.56
C PRO A 19 -7.05 -11.84 -6.99
N SER A 20 -7.87 -12.29 -6.04
CA SER A 20 -9.21 -12.83 -6.28
C SER A 20 -10.29 -11.74 -6.37
N ASN A 21 -9.96 -10.48 -6.04
CA ASN A 21 -10.89 -9.37 -6.14
C ASN A 21 -11.32 -9.18 -7.60
N ARG A 22 -12.61 -9.01 -7.85
CA ARG A 22 -13.13 -8.77 -9.20
C ARG A 22 -13.01 -7.31 -9.65
N GLN A 23 -12.89 -6.41 -8.68
CA GLN A 23 -12.81 -4.97 -8.85
C GLN A 23 -12.15 -4.37 -7.60
N GLU A 24 -11.85 -3.08 -7.66
CA GLU A 24 -11.34 -2.33 -6.52
C GLU A 24 -12.36 -2.34 -5.36
N ASP A 25 -11.90 -2.74 -4.18
CA ASP A 25 -12.70 -2.71 -2.97
C ASP A 25 -12.40 -1.45 -2.15
N TRP A 26 -13.20 -0.41 -2.42
CA TRP A 26 -13.03 0.90 -1.81
C TRP A 26 -13.24 0.90 -0.30
N GLU A 27 -13.96 -0.07 0.26
CA GLU A 27 -14.10 -0.19 1.71
C GLU A 27 -12.76 -0.53 2.35
N TYR A 28 -12.03 -1.51 1.82
CA TYR A 28 -10.71 -1.86 2.32
C TYR A 28 -9.64 -0.82 2.00
N ILE A 29 -9.73 -0.14 0.86
CA ILE A 29 -8.80 0.94 0.48
C ILE A 29 -8.91 2.12 1.45
N ILE A 30 -10.13 2.57 1.76
CA ILE A 30 -10.36 3.66 2.70
C ILE A 30 -10.02 3.22 4.13
N GLY A 31 -10.37 2.00 4.54
CA GLY A 31 -9.99 1.45 5.83
C GLY A 31 -8.47 1.43 6.05
N PHE A 32 -7.69 1.09 5.02
CA PHE A 32 -6.22 1.19 5.06
C PHE A 32 -5.74 2.64 5.25
N CYS A 33 -6.33 3.62 4.54
CA CYS A 33 -6.00 5.04 4.70
C CYS A 33 -6.28 5.55 6.12
N ASP A 34 -7.44 5.19 6.67
CA ASP A 34 -7.84 5.58 8.02
C ASP A 34 -6.89 4.98 9.07
N GLN A 35 -6.49 3.73 8.89
CA GLN A 35 -5.54 3.07 9.79
C GLN A 35 -4.14 3.72 9.73
N ILE A 36 -3.66 4.12 8.54
CA ILE A 36 -2.40 4.89 8.39
C ILE A 36 -2.44 6.17 9.23
N ASN A 37 -3.55 6.90 9.16
CA ASN A 37 -3.70 8.18 9.84
C ASN A 37 -3.82 8.03 11.36
N LYS A 38 -4.43 6.93 11.82
CA LYS A 38 -4.63 6.62 13.24
C LYS A 38 -3.31 6.25 13.94
N GLU A 39 -2.41 5.56 13.26
CA GLU A 39 -1.17 5.07 13.85
C GLU A 39 0.00 6.07 13.75
N LEU A 40 0.85 6.12 14.79
CA LEU A 40 2.04 6.98 14.79
C LEU A 40 3.09 6.51 13.75
N GLU A 41 3.26 5.20 13.62
CA GLU A 41 4.18 4.57 12.67
C GLU A 41 3.48 4.12 11.37
N GLY A 42 2.18 4.41 11.25
CA GLY A 42 1.35 3.98 10.13
C GLY A 42 1.94 4.33 8.76
N PRO A 43 2.38 5.58 8.52
CA PRO A 43 3.04 5.96 7.28
C PRO A 43 4.27 5.12 6.93
N GLN A 44 5.17 4.88 7.91
CA GLN A 44 6.40 4.13 7.71
C GLN A 44 6.13 2.65 7.40
N ILE A 45 5.14 2.07 8.07
CA ILE A 45 4.74 0.67 7.86
C ILE A 45 4.06 0.53 6.50
N ALA A 46 3.12 1.42 6.17
CA ALA A 46 2.32 1.35 4.95
C ALA A 46 3.17 1.45 3.69
N VAL A 47 4.12 2.39 3.59
CA VAL A 47 4.98 2.49 2.41
C VAL A 47 5.82 1.23 2.19
N ARG A 48 6.23 0.55 3.26
CA ARG A 48 6.97 -0.72 3.16
C ARG A 48 6.08 -1.85 2.63
N LEU A 49 4.85 -1.95 3.12
CA LEU A 49 3.87 -2.95 2.67
C LEU A 49 3.46 -2.69 1.20
N LEU A 50 3.19 -1.44 0.84
CA LEU A 50 2.86 -1.03 -0.53
C LEU A 50 3.99 -1.35 -1.50
N ALA A 51 5.24 -1.01 -1.16
CA ALA A 51 6.38 -1.32 -2.01
C ALA A 51 6.53 -2.82 -2.31
N HIS A 52 6.18 -3.68 -1.35
CA HIS A 52 6.17 -5.13 -1.54
C HIS A 52 5.04 -5.56 -2.48
N LYS A 53 3.81 -5.07 -2.28
CA LYS A 53 2.65 -5.41 -3.12
C LYS A 53 2.78 -4.89 -4.56
N ILE A 54 3.34 -3.70 -4.76
CA ILE A 54 3.58 -3.12 -6.09
C ILE A 54 4.60 -3.94 -6.90
N GLN A 55 5.53 -4.63 -6.22
CA GLN A 55 6.50 -5.53 -6.85
C GLN A 55 5.94 -6.95 -7.08
N SER A 56 4.65 -7.18 -6.81
CA SER A 56 4.05 -8.50 -7.01
C SER A 56 4.19 -8.97 -8.45
N PRO A 57 4.53 -10.26 -8.68
CA PRO A 57 4.49 -10.84 -10.02
C PRO A 57 3.06 -10.99 -10.55
N GLN A 58 2.05 -10.89 -9.68
CA GLN A 58 0.64 -10.91 -10.08
C GLN A 58 0.22 -9.50 -10.47
N GLU A 59 0.00 -9.30 -11.78
CA GLU A 59 -0.36 -7.99 -12.34
C GLU A 59 -1.52 -7.33 -11.59
N TRP A 60 -2.58 -8.09 -11.32
CA TRP A 60 -3.76 -7.52 -10.66
C TRP A 60 -3.54 -7.12 -9.20
N GLU A 61 -2.67 -7.82 -8.46
CA GLU A 61 -2.28 -7.40 -7.11
C GLU A 61 -1.45 -6.11 -7.15
N ALA A 62 -0.50 -6.02 -8.08
CA ALA A 62 0.32 -4.83 -8.25
C ALA A 62 -0.51 -3.60 -8.67
N VAL A 63 -1.47 -3.77 -9.59
CA VAL A 63 -2.38 -2.70 -10.03
C VAL A 63 -3.25 -2.21 -8.87
N GLN A 64 -3.88 -3.11 -8.10
CA GLN A 64 -4.64 -2.72 -6.91
C GLN A 64 -3.77 -2.01 -5.87
N ALA A 65 -2.52 -2.43 -5.68
CA ALA A 65 -1.60 -1.76 -4.78
C ALA A 65 -1.25 -0.33 -5.24
N LEU A 66 -1.16 -0.10 -6.54
CA LEU A 66 -1.00 1.25 -7.11
C LEU A 66 -2.26 2.11 -6.88
N THR A 67 -3.47 1.54 -7.02
CA THR A 67 -4.73 2.24 -6.65
C THR A 67 -4.73 2.61 -5.16
N VAL A 68 -4.34 1.69 -4.27
CA VAL A 68 -4.23 1.98 -2.82
C VAL A 68 -3.22 3.10 -2.58
N LEU A 69 -2.06 3.07 -3.23
CA LEU A 69 -1.05 4.14 -3.11
C LEU A 69 -1.62 5.50 -3.55
N GLU A 70 -2.33 5.55 -4.67
CA GLU A 70 -2.98 6.78 -5.16
C GLU A 70 -4.01 7.30 -4.13
N ALA A 71 -4.85 6.44 -3.60
CA ALA A 71 -5.82 6.79 -2.56
C ALA A 71 -5.13 7.31 -1.29
N CYS A 72 -4.05 6.67 -0.85
CA CYS A 72 -3.27 7.13 0.30
C CYS A 72 -2.65 8.52 0.05
N MET A 73 -2.14 8.77 -1.16
CA MET A 73 -1.63 10.09 -1.55
C MET A 73 -2.72 11.18 -1.51
N LYS A 74 -3.98 10.84 -1.77
CA LYS A 74 -5.11 11.77 -1.66
C LYS A 74 -5.58 11.99 -0.22
N ASN A 75 -5.54 10.95 0.63
CA ASN A 75 -6.25 10.94 1.92
C ASN A 75 -5.35 10.97 3.19
N CYS A 76 -4.05 10.64 3.10
CA CYS A 76 -3.19 10.47 4.29
C CYS A 76 -2.30 11.69 4.62
N GLY A 77 -2.35 12.73 3.78
CA GLY A 77 -1.67 14.00 4.00
C GLY A 77 -0.14 13.91 4.15
N ARG A 78 0.44 14.96 4.76
CA ARG A 78 1.88 15.24 4.68
C ARG A 78 2.77 14.18 5.32
N ARG A 79 2.32 13.50 6.38
CA ARG A 79 3.11 12.44 7.04
C ARG A 79 3.36 11.27 6.08
N PHE A 80 2.35 10.85 5.35
CA PHE A 80 2.47 9.80 4.33
C PHE A 80 3.27 10.29 3.12
N HIS A 81 3.01 11.50 2.63
CA HIS A 81 3.76 12.08 1.50
C HIS A 81 5.27 12.13 1.77
N ASN A 82 5.67 12.49 2.99
CA ASN A 82 7.08 12.54 3.38
C ASN A 82 7.75 11.16 3.33
N GLU A 83 7.03 10.07 3.64
CA GLU A 83 7.59 8.71 3.55
C GLU A 83 7.68 8.24 2.09
N VAL A 84 6.65 8.53 1.28
CA VAL A 84 6.64 8.23 -0.17
C VAL A 84 7.76 8.98 -0.91
N GLY A 85 8.03 10.23 -0.52
CA GLY A 85 9.07 11.05 -1.14
C GLY A 85 10.52 10.64 -0.82
N LYS A 86 10.74 9.67 0.08
CA LYS A 86 12.09 9.19 0.41
C LYS A 86 12.62 8.28 -0.69
N PHE A 87 13.92 8.39 -0.98
CA PHE A 87 14.62 7.47 -1.89
C PHE A 87 14.41 6.00 -1.53
N ARG A 88 14.27 5.68 -0.23
CA ARG A 88 13.98 4.31 0.21
C ARG A 88 12.73 3.73 -0.46
N PHE A 89 11.66 4.50 -0.59
CA PHE A 89 10.43 4.05 -1.25
C PHE A 89 10.54 4.20 -2.78
N LEU A 90 11.02 5.35 -3.26
CA LEU A 90 11.14 5.62 -4.70
C LEU A 90 12.03 4.60 -5.41
N ASN A 91 13.12 4.14 -4.79
CA ASN A 91 14.00 3.12 -5.36
C ASN A 91 13.28 1.78 -5.57
N GLU A 92 12.28 1.44 -4.75
CA GLU A 92 11.46 0.23 -4.95
C GLU A 92 10.58 0.37 -6.20
N LEU A 93 10.02 1.55 -6.46
CA LEU A 93 9.26 1.80 -7.70
C LEU A 93 10.15 1.84 -8.93
N ILE A 94 11.35 2.41 -8.82
CA ILE A 94 12.34 2.43 -9.90
C ILE A 94 12.69 0.99 -10.33
N LYS A 95 12.83 0.05 -9.39
CA LYS A 95 13.11 -1.38 -9.71
C LYS A 95 12.01 -2.03 -10.56
N VAL A 96 10.76 -1.59 -10.43
CA VAL A 96 9.61 -2.14 -11.19
C VAL A 96 9.66 -1.70 -12.65
N VAL A 97 10.02 -0.44 -12.91
CA VAL A 97 10.04 0.15 -14.26
C VAL A 97 11.39 0.04 -14.96
N SER A 98 12.46 -0.16 -14.20
CA SER A 98 13.81 -0.31 -14.75
C SER A 98 13.93 -1.67 -15.45
N PRO A 99 14.32 -1.70 -16.73
CA PRO A 99 14.65 -2.96 -17.38
C PRO A 99 15.74 -3.66 -16.55
N LYS A 100 15.52 -4.92 -16.18
CA LYS A 100 16.59 -5.77 -15.66
C LYS A 100 17.52 -6.04 -16.84
N VAL A 101 18.49 -5.14 -17.07
CA VAL A 101 19.47 -5.35 -18.13
C VAL A 101 20.39 -6.49 -17.70
N SER A 102 20.11 -7.68 -18.23
CA SER A 102 21.01 -8.82 -18.22
C SER A 102 22.21 -8.49 -19.09
N TRP A 103 23.40 -8.38 -18.49
CA TRP A 103 24.68 -8.55 -19.19
C TRP A 103 25.29 -9.87 -18.75
#